data_AF-B4ESP2-F1
#
_entry.id   AF-B4ESP2-F1
#
_cell.length_a   1.000
_cell.length_b   1.000
_cell.length_c   1.000
_cell.angle_alpha   90.00
_cell.angle_beta   90.00
_cell.angle_gamma   90.00
#
_symmetry.space_group_name_H-M   'P 1'
#
loop_
_entity.id
_entity.type
_entity.pdbx_description
1 polymer ?
#
loop_
_entity_poly.entity_id
_entity_poly.type
_entity_poly.pdbx_seq_one_letter_code
_entity_poly.pdbx_strand_id
1 'polypeptide(L)' 'MLTDFRVSKPELSAIFRKLGHKNYRNCGDQLVRYFLKGLTETLRGKGEVVKK' A
#
# COMPACT_ATOMS: atom_id res chain seq x y z
N MET A 1 -12.00 11.97 -7.57
CA MET A 1 -12.31 11.42 -6.23
C MET A 1 -11.77 9.98 -6.16
N LEU A 2 -10.45 9.78 -5.93
CA LEU A 2 -9.84 8.44 -5.83
C LEU A 2 -8.60 8.45 -4.89
N THR A 3 -8.64 9.23 -3.81
CA THR A 3 -7.50 9.38 -2.89
C THR A 3 -7.79 8.86 -1.48
N ASP A 4 -8.91 8.16 -1.26
CA ASP A 4 -9.32 7.66 0.06
C ASP A 4 -8.95 6.18 0.27
N PHE A 5 -7.80 5.75 -0.25
CA PHE A 5 -7.31 4.41 0.03
C PHE A 5 -6.53 4.40 1.34
N ARG A 6 -7.25 4.24 2.44
CA ARG A 6 -6.68 4.11 3.78
C ARG A 6 -6.40 2.65 4.09
N VAL A 7 -5.13 2.34 4.34
CA VAL A 7 -4.70 1.02 4.83
C VAL A 7 -4.38 1.13 6.30
N SER A 8 -4.99 0.26 7.11
CA SER A 8 -4.63 0.13 8.52
C SER A 8 -3.32 -0.67 8.68
N LYS A 9 -2.57 -0.41 9.76
CA LYS A 9 -1.37 -1.19 10.11
C LYS A 9 -1.59 -2.71 10.08
N PRO A 10 -2.66 -3.28 10.67
CA PRO A 10 -2.87 -4.73 10.64
C PRO A 10 -3.17 -5.29 9.24
N GLU A 11 -3.83 -4.52 8.37
CA GLU A 11 -4.07 -4.92 6.98
C GLU A 11 -2.77 -4.96 6.19
N LEU A 12 -1.92 -3.94 6.34
CA LEU A 12 -0.59 -3.93 5.73
C LEU A 12 0.19 -5.18 6.16
N SER A 13 0.24 -5.47 7.46
CA SER A 13 0.90 -6.68 7.98
C SER A 13 0.26 -7.98 7.47
N ALA A 14 -1.05 -8.02 7.22
CA ALA A 14 -1.71 -9.22 6.71
C ALA A 14 -1.27 -9.58 5.29
N ILE A 15 -0.99 -8.56 4.47
CA ILE A 15 -0.63 -8.72 3.06
C ILE A 15 0.84 -9.16 2.89
N PHE A 16 1.72 -8.73 3.79
CA PHE A 16 3.14 -9.10 3.79
C PHE A 16 3.47 -10.38 4.58
N ARG A 17 2.47 -11.06 5.16
CA ARG A 17 2.67 -12.35 5.85
C ARG A 17 2.98 -13.47 4.86
N LYS A 18 3.58 -14.56 5.36
CA LYS A 18 3.77 -15.79 4.59
C LYS A 18 2.41 -16.41 4.20
N LEU A 19 2.36 -16.96 2.99
CA LEU A 19 1.27 -17.80 2.51
C LEU A 19 1.03 -18.95 3.50
N GLY A 20 -0.23 -19.17 3.90
CA GLY A 20 -0.62 -20.17 4.90
C GLY A 20 -0.73 -19.65 6.34
N HIS A 21 -0.37 -18.39 6.62
CA HIS A 21 -0.62 -17.80 7.93
C HIS A 21 -2.13 -17.52 8.11
N LYS A 22 -2.69 -17.81 9.29
CA LYS A 22 -4.14 -17.60 9.60
C LYS A 22 -4.67 -16.19 9.35
N ASN A 23 -3.77 -15.21 9.32
CA ASN A 23 -4.05 -13.80 9.09
C ASN A 23 -3.36 -13.27 7.83
N TYR A 24 -2.97 -14.16 6.92
CA TYR A 24 -2.53 -13.79 5.59
C TYR A 24 -3.75 -13.32 4.78
N ARG A 25 -3.58 -12.26 4.01
CA ARG A 25 -4.58 -11.81 3.03
C ARG A 25 -3.90 -11.56 1.70
N ASN A 26 -4.53 -12.01 0.61
CA ASN A 26 -4.04 -11.67 -0.72
C ASN A 26 -4.02 -10.16 -0.91
N CYS A 27 -2.95 -9.67 -1.53
CA CYS A 27 -2.85 -8.28 -1.96
C CYS A 27 -3.87 -8.03 -3.07
N GLY A 28 -4.88 -7.19 -2.83
CA GLY A 28 -5.87 -6.84 -3.85
C GLY A 28 -5.31 -5.88 -4.89
N ASP A 29 -5.87 -5.91 -6.10
CA ASP A 29 -5.42 -5.09 -7.23
C ASP A 29 -5.46 -3.58 -6.94
N GLN A 30 -6.41 -3.16 -6.11
CA GLN A 30 -6.54 -1.76 -5.72
C GLN A 30 -5.35 -1.28 -4.87
N LEU A 31 -4.87 -2.12 -3.95
CA LEU A 31 -3.71 -1.83 -3.13
C LEU A 31 -2.45 -1.73 -4.00
N VAL A 32 -2.24 -2.69 -4.90
CA VAL A 32 -1.09 -2.70 -5.81
C VAL A 32 -1.09 -1.45 -6.68
N ARG A 33 -2.24 -1.09 -7.26
CA ARG A 33 -2.39 0.10 -8.11
C ARG A 33 -1.99 1.38 -7.37
N TYR A 34 -2.54 1.60 -6.16
CA TYR A 34 -2.22 2.80 -5.40
C TYR A 34 -0.78 2.81 -4.88
N PHE A 35 -0.25 1.64 -4.48
CA PHE A 35 1.14 1.50 -4.06
C PHE A 35 2.11 1.88 -5.19
N LEU A 36 1.91 1.34 -6.40
CA LEU A 36 2.74 1.65 -7.57
C LEU A 36 2.62 3.12 -7.97
N LYS A 37 1.43 3.72 -7.87
CA LYS A 37 1.24 5.16 -8.09
C LYS A 37 2.08 5.98 -7.09
N GLY A 38 2.00 5.66 -5.80
CA GLY A 38 2.78 6.34 -4.75
C GLY A 38 4.29 6.15 -4.93
N LEU A 39 4.75 4.96 -5.34
CA LEU A 39 6.16 4.70 -5.67
C LEU A 39 6.62 5.55 -6.87
N THR A 40 5.79 5.64 -7.90
CA THR A 40 6.08 6.43 -9.10
C THR A 40 6.21 7.91 -8.76
N GLU A 41 5.28 8.45 -7.96
CA GLU A 41 5.31 9.84 -7.49
C GLU A 41 6.55 10.13 -6.62
N THR A 42 6.90 9.20 -5.74
CA THR A 42 8.05 9.29 -4.84
C THR A 42 9.39 9.22 -5.58
N LEU A 43 9.54 8.28 -6.50
CA LEU A 43 10.82 7.98 -7.16
C LEU A 43 11.09 8.82 -8.41
N ARG A 44 10.04 9.34 -9.09
CA ARG A 44 10.19 10.09 -10.36
C ARG A 44 10.04 11.60 -10.22
N GLY A 45 9.86 12.13 -9.00
CA GLY A 45 10.04 13.56 -8.74
C GLY A 45 8.77 14.41 -8.73
N LYS A 46 7.71 13.98 -8.02
CA LYS A 46 6.83 14.91 -7.29
C LYS A 46 7.04 14.67 -5.80
N GLY A 47 8.22 15.08 -5.32
CA GLY A 47 8.64 14.89 -3.94
C GLY A 47 7.86 15.76 -2.97
N GLU A 48 6.61 15.41 -2.69
CA GLU A 48 6.02 15.75 -1.41
C GLU A 48 6.38 14.63 -0.43
N VAL A 49 7.56 14.79 0.17
CA VAL A 49 7.96 14.03 1.34
C VAL A 49 6.89 14.28 2.41
N VAL A 50 6.16 13.22 2.78
CA VAL A 50 5.26 13.23 3.94
C VAL A 50 6.10 13.66 5.14
N LYS A 51 5.94 14.92 5.56
CA LYS A 51 6.56 15.43 6.79
C LYS A 51 5.98 14.63 7.96
N LYS A 52 6.89 14.08 8.75
CA LYS A 52 6.63 13.30 9.95
C LYS A 52 6.11 14.20 11.07
#